data_AF-A0A7C5FI10-F1
#
_entry.id   AF-A0A7C5FI10-F1
#
_cell.length_a   1.000
_cell.length_b   1.000
_cell.length_c   1.000
_cell.angle_alpha   90.00
_cell.angle_beta   90.00
_cell.angle_gamma   90.00
#
_symmetry.space_group_name_H-M   'P 1'
#
loop_
_entity.id
_entity.type
_entity.pdbx_description
1 polymer ?
#
loop_
_entity_poly.entity_id
_entity_poly.type
_entity_poly.pdbx_seq_one_letter_code
_entity_poly.pdbx_strand_id
1 'polypeptide(L)' 'MKEAKLEAMSKIKEGLEKLDLDELEKSSSVKIVEEWFKEDKGLEELYTDLSALSETIKEYLAELGIV' A
#
# COMPACT_ATOMS: atom_id res chain seq x y z
N MET A 1 4.65 15.63 10.41
CA MET A 1 3.90 15.24 9.19
C MET A 1 4.69 14.33 8.26
N LYS A 2 5.96 14.63 7.91
CA LYS A 2 6.78 13.74 7.05
C LYS A 2 7.13 12.38 7.68
N GLU A 3 7.40 12.34 8.97
CA GLU A 3 7.77 11.09 9.68
C GLU A 3 6.60 10.10 9.78
N ALA A 4 5.39 10.56 10.08
CA ALA A 4 4.20 9.71 10.10
C ALA A 4 3.88 9.11 8.71
N LYS A 5 4.13 9.87 7.63
CA LYS A 5 3.98 9.36 6.25
C LYS A 5 5.01 8.28 5.91
N LEU A 6 6.27 8.46 6.32
CA LEU A 6 7.33 7.46 6.16
C LEU A 6 7.00 6.17 6.92
N GLU A 7 6.54 6.29 8.15
CA GLU A 7 6.19 5.13 8.99
C GLU A 7 5.01 4.34 8.40
N ALA A 8 3.98 5.02 7.89
CA ALA A 8 2.86 4.39 7.21
C ALA A 8 3.31 3.64 5.94
N MET A 9 4.20 4.24 5.14
CA MET A 9 4.76 3.61 3.94
C MET A 9 5.53 2.32 4.28
N SER A 10 6.38 2.35 5.30
CA SER A 10 7.12 1.16 5.76
C SER A 10 6.19 0.04 6.20
N LYS A 11 5.17 0.35 7.01
CA LYS A 11 4.17 -0.63 7.47
C LYS A 11 3.39 -1.27 6.32
N ILE A 12 3.04 -0.50 5.30
CA ILE A 12 2.33 -1.00 4.12
C ILE A 12 3.24 -1.95 3.32
N LYS A 13 4.50 -1.55 3.06
CA LYS A 13 5.47 -2.42 2.36
C LYS A 13 5.71 -3.73 3.11
N GLU A 14 5.98 -3.66 4.41
CA GLU A 14 6.19 -4.86 5.25
C GLU A 14 4.94 -5.75 5.33
N GLY A 15 3.75 -5.16 5.20
CA GLY A 15 2.49 -5.87 5.10
C GLY A 15 2.35 -6.65 3.80
N LEU A 16 2.54 -5.95 2.67
CA LEU A 16 2.42 -6.52 1.33
C LEU A 16 3.40 -7.68 1.10
N GLU A 17 4.62 -7.61 1.65
CA GLU A 17 5.59 -8.71 1.58
C GLU A 17 5.14 -9.99 2.31
N LYS A 18 4.26 -9.85 3.32
CA LYS A 18 3.77 -10.97 4.13
C LYS A 18 2.47 -11.58 3.58
N LEU A 19 1.82 -10.91 2.63
CA LEU A 19 0.62 -11.42 1.99
C LEU A 19 0.96 -12.53 0.97
N ASP A 20 0.07 -13.51 0.88
CA ASP A 20 0.16 -14.60 -0.10
C ASP A 20 -0.36 -14.14 -1.47
N LEU A 21 0.34 -13.13 -2.01
CA LEU A 21 0.12 -12.56 -3.34
C LEU A 21 1.05 -13.20 -4.36
N ASP A 22 0.61 -13.24 -5.62
CA ASP A 22 1.45 -13.70 -6.73
C ASP A 22 2.62 -12.74 -7.01
N GLU A 23 3.63 -13.19 -7.78
CA GLU A 23 4.82 -12.36 -8.05
C GLU A 23 4.52 -11.06 -8.81
N LEU A 24 3.48 -11.07 -9.65
CA LEU A 24 3.07 -9.90 -10.43
C LEU A 24 2.38 -8.87 -9.52
N GLU A 25 1.50 -9.35 -8.64
CA GLU A 25 0.82 -8.55 -7.60
C GLU A 25 1.84 -7.94 -6.63
N LYS A 26 2.85 -8.70 -6.18
CA LYS A 26 3.93 -8.20 -5.30
C LYS A 26 4.78 -7.13 -5.98
N SER A 27 5.25 -7.40 -7.20
CA SER A 27 6.10 -6.45 -7.95
C SER A 27 5.35 -5.14 -8.26
N SER A 28 4.06 -5.24 -8.58
CA SER A 28 3.24 -4.08 -8.93
C SER A 28 2.86 -3.25 -7.71
N SER A 29 2.49 -3.89 -6.60
CA SER A 29 2.11 -3.19 -5.37
C SER A 29 3.29 -2.43 -4.74
N VAL A 30 4.51 -2.99 -4.78
CA VAL A 30 5.72 -2.28 -4.31
C VAL A 30 6.04 -1.05 -5.17
N LYS A 31 5.94 -1.16 -6.50
CA LYS A 31 6.16 -0.02 -7.43
C LYS A 31 5.18 1.12 -7.19
N ILE A 32 3.90 0.80 -7.00
CA ILE A 32 2.86 1.78 -6.72
C ILE A 32 3.20 2.55 -5.44
N VAL A 33 3.53 1.84 -4.35
CA VAL A 33 3.92 2.52 -3.10
C VAL A 33 5.13 3.46 -3.29
N GLU A 34 6.10 3.08 -4.12
CA GLU A 34 7.28 3.90 -4.41
C GLU A 34 7.01 5.13 -5.26
N GLU A 35 6.21 5.01 -6.32
CA GLU A 35 5.87 6.12 -7.20
C GLU A 35 5.01 7.16 -6.47
N TRP A 36 4.01 6.71 -5.71
CA TRP A 36 3.12 7.59 -4.93
C TRP A 36 3.87 8.35 -3.84
N PHE A 37 4.82 7.71 -3.16
CA PHE A 37 5.64 8.36 -2.15
C PHE A 37 6.58 9.42 -2.73
N LYS A 38 7.01 9.24 -3.99
CA LYS A 38 7.87 10.18 -4.71
C LYS A 38 7.11 11.44 -5.15
N GLU A 39 5.80 11.34 -5.35
CA GLU A 39 4.96 12.43 -5.87
C GLU A 39 4.22 13.25 -4.78
N ASP A 40 4.33 12.91 -3.49
CA ASP A 40 3.61 13.55 -2.35
C ASP A 40 2.08 13.65 -2.57
N LYS A 41 1.51 12.77 -3.41
CA LYS A 41 0.08 12.70 -3.70
C LYS A 41 -0.63 11.65 -2.85
N GLY A 42 -1.93 11.86 -2.69
CA GLY A 42 -2.74 11.44 -1.56
C GLY A 42 -2.68 9.96 -1.21
N LEU A 43 -2.47 9.69 0.08
CA LEU A 43 -2.69 8.37 0.70
C LEU A 43 -4.06 7.78 0.34
N GLU A 44 -5.08 8.63 0.20
CA GLU A 44 -6.45 8.24 -0.17
C GLU A 44 -6.53 7.63 -1.59
N GLU A 45 -5.79 8.17 -2.55
CA GLU A 45 -5.69 7.58 -3.90
C GLU A 45 -4.81 6.31 -3.89
N LEU A 46 -3.72 6.28 -3.09
CA LEU A 46 -2.91 5.08 -2.90
C LEU A 46 -3.74 3.90 -2.38
N TYR A 47 -4.61 4.13 -1.39
CA TYR A 47 -5.47 3.08 -0.85
C TYR A 47 -6.52 2.62 -1.85
N THR A 48 -7.02 3.55 -2.67
CA THR A 48 -7.97 3.26 -3.75
C THR A 48 -7.33 2.34 -4.80
N ASP A 49 -6.12 2.68 -5.26
CA ASP A 49 -5.39 1.88 -6.26
C ASP A 49 -4.96 0.52 -5.71
N LEU A 50 -4.47 0.46 -4.46
CA LEU A 50 -4.11 -0.79 -3.81
C LEU A 50 -5.33 -1.70 -3.59
N SER A 51 -6.47 -1.14 -3.19
CA SER A 51 -7.72 -1.89 -3.02
C SER A 51 -8.29 -2.41 -4.33
N ALA A 52 -7.95 -1.77 -5.46
CA ALA A 52 -8.40 -2.18 -6.79
C ALA A 52 -7.60 -3.37 -7.36
N LEU A 53 -6.40 -3.64 -6.82
CA LEU A 53 -5.55 -4.75 -7.27
C LEU A 53 -6.06 -6.10 -6.80
N SER A 54 -6.50 -6.20 -5.54
CA SER A 54 -6.89 -7.46 -4.93
C SER A 54 -7.82 -7.25 -3.75
N GLU A 55 -8.84 -8.10 -3.64
CA GLU A 55 -9.78 -8.09 -2.51
C GLU A 55 -9.06 -8.37 -1.18
N THR A 56 -8.03 -9.22 -1.19
CA THR A 56 -7.16 -9.49 -0.04
C THR A 56 -6.41 -8.25 0.44
N ILE A 57 -5.94 -7.40 -0.49
CA ILE A 57 -5.25 -6.14 -0.15
C ILE A 57 -6.24 -5.16 0.48
N LYS A 58 -7.46 -5.09 -0.04
CA LYS A 58 -8.52 -4.25 0.50
C LYS A 58 -8.89 -4.64 1.94
N GLU A 59 -9.05 -5.93 2.22
CA GLU A 59 -9.31 -6.43 3.57
C GLU A 59 -8.16 -6.08 4.53
N TYR A 60 -6.92 -6.28 4.10
CA TYR A 60 -5.73 -5.91 4.88
C TYR A 60 -5.65 -4.42 5.21
N LEU A 61 -5.99 -3.54 4.26
CA LEU A 61 -6.03 -2.09 4.52
C LEU A 61 -7.14 -1.70 5.51
N ALA A 62 -8.29 -2.39 5.48
CA ALA A 62 -9.36 -2.19 6.46
C ALA A 62 -8.94 -2.64 7.88
N GLU A 63 -8.20 -3.75 8.00
CA GLU A 63 -7.64 -4.21 9.29
C GLU A 63 -6.65 -3.20 9.91
N LEU A 64 -5.96 -2.43 9.07
CA LEU A 64 -5.07 -1.36 9.50
C LEU A 64 -5.79 -0.06 9.89
N GLY A 65 -7.12 0.03 9.72
CA GLY A 65 -7.93 1.21 10.00
C GLY A 65 -7.72 2.35 9.01
N ILE A 66 -7.32 2.00 7.79
CA ILE A 66 -6.91 2.93 6.75
C ILE A 66 -8.07 3.29 5.79
N VAL A 67 -8.98 2.34 5.56
CA VAL A 67 -10.21 2.46 4.74
C VAL A 67 -11.41 1.90 5.49
#